data_AF-A0A1I6AT00-F1
#
_entry.id   AF-A0A1I6AT00-F1
#
_cell.length_a   1.000
_cell.length_b   1.000
_cell.length_c   1.000
_cell.angle_alpha   90.00
_cell.angle_beta   90.00
_cell.angle_gamma   90.00
#
_symmetry.space_group_name_H-M   'P 1'
#
loop_
_entity.id
_entity.type
_entity.pdbx_description
1 polymer ?
#
loop_
_entity_poly.entity_id
_entity_poly.type
_entity_poly.pdbx_seq_one_letter_code
_entity_poly.pdbx_strand_id
1 'polypeptide(L)'
;MKKNIPFLAPLPAALLGLTLAFTACQSATDKTTETGTATEGAAAGSLTHEQLLADHQQMEADHRTMQDADEVMENDHAADLAAAKNSKIDNTPAFRDLETRHTALIAQHREVVQKHNDILQRHAELEQKHAADAAGNASASADHARMKTEDQEMQREHRQLVEDHQKMQAEHAALLKK
;
A
#
# COMPACT_ATOMS: atom_id res chain seq x y z
N MET A 1 -2.62 36.37 -35.09
CA MET A 1 -3.76 35.64 -35.67
C MET A 1 -4.55 35.01 -34.53
N LYS A 2 -5.73 35.53 -34.22
CA LYS A 2 -6.61 35.06 -33.14
C LYS A 2 -7.37 33.83 -33.65
N LYS A 3 -7.18 32.66 -33.03
CA LYS A 3 -8.00 31.47 -33.29
C LYS A 3 -8.98 31.32 -32.14
N ASN A 4 -10.26 31.46 -32.47
CA ASN A 4 -11.40 31.38 -31.57
C ASN A 4 -11.53 29.98 -30.97
N ILE A 5 -11.73 29.95 -29.66
CA ILE A 5 -12.14 28.78 -28.86
C ILE A 5 -13.67 28.72 -28.91
N PRO A 6 -14.30 27.61 -29.34
CA PRO A 6 -15.73 27.43 -29.16
C PRO A 6 -16.04 26.96 -27.72
N PHE A 7 -16.86 27.78 -27.09
CA PHE A 7 -17.51 27.64 -25.79
C PHE A 7 -18.35 26.35 -25.72
N LEU A 8 -18.00 25.42 -24.84
CA LEU A 8 -18.77 24.21 -24.58
C LEU A 8 -19.74 24.48 -23.43
N ALA A 9 -21.04 24.41 -23.71
CA ALA A 9 -22.12 24.64 -22.74
C ALA A 9 -22.28 23.45 -21.76
N PRO A 10 -22.75 23.69 -20.52
CA PRO A 10 -22.97 22.64 -19.55
C PRO A 10 -24.31 21.90 -19.78
N LEU A 11 -24.26 20.56 -19.69
CA LEU A 11 -25.42 19.66 -19.72
C LEU A 11 -26.18 19.68 -18.37
N PRO A 12 -27.52 19.58 -18.37
CA PRO A 12 -28.30 19.57 -17.14
C PRO A 12 -28.32 18.20 -16.44
N ALA A 13 -28.26 18.26 -15.11
CA ALA A 13 -28.42 17.15 -14.19
C ALA A 13 -29.83 16.54 -14.29
N ALA A 14 -29.93 15.28 -14.68
CA ALA A 14 -31.13 14.48 -14.57
C ALA A 14 -31.01 13.55 -13.35
N LEU A 15 -31.66 13.98 -12.26
CA LEU A 15 -32.05 13.14 -11.14
C LEU A 15 -32.98 12.03 -11.66
N LEU A 16 -32.58 10.77 -11.54
CA LEU A 16 -33.53 9.66 -11.61
C LEU A 16 -33.25 8.72 -10.45
N GLY A 17 -34.08 8.86 -9.42
CA GLY A 17 -34.17 7.90 -8.33
C GLY A 17 -34.69 6.57 -8.86
N LEU A 18 -34.00 5.50 -8.48
CA LEU A 18 -34.54 4.15 -8.59
C LEU A 18 -34.34 3.46 -7.24
N THR A 19 -35.32 3.65 -6.36
CA THR A 19 -35.54 2.81 -5.19
C THR A 19 -36.04 1.45 -5.67
N LEU A 20 -35.23 0.40 -5.51
CA LEU A 20 -35.72 -0.98 -5.55
C LEU A 20 -35.53 -1.66 -4.19
N ALA A 21 -36.63 -2.30 -3.78
CA ALA A 21 -36.95 -2.74 -2.45
C ALA A 21 -36.19 -4.01 -2.01
N PHE A 22 -35.89 -4.07 -0.72
CA PHE A 22 -35.62 -5.29 0.03
C PHE A 22 -36.78 -6.27 -0.12
N THR A 23 -36.53 -7.45 -0.70
CA THR A 23 -37.40 -8.62 -0.53
C THR A 23 -36.63 -9.67 0.26
N ALA A 24 -36.94 -9.75 1.55
CA ALA A 24 -36.57 -10.86 2.39
C ALA A 24 -37.53 -12.03 2.10
N CYS A 25 -36.99 -13.16 1.63
CA CYS A 25 -37.66 -14.45 1.75
C CYS A 25 -37.04 -15.21 2.92
N GLN A 26 -37.74 -15.19 4.05
CA GLN A 26 -37.65 -16.22 5.07
C GLN A 26 -38.25 -17.51 4.52
N SER A 27 -37.59 -18.64 4.74
CA SER A 27 -38.23 -19.95 4.68
C SER A 27 -37.77 -20.72 5.90
N ALA A 28 -38.73 -20.87 6.83
CA ALA A 28 -38.59 -21.62 8.05
C ALA A 28 -38.85 -23.11 7.81
N THR A 29 -38.11 -23.91 8.56
CA THR A 29 -38.40 -25.26 9.06
C THR A 29 -38.64 -26.37 8.04
N ASP A 30 -37.69 -27.32 7.98
CA ASP A 30 -38.10 -28.68 8.33
C ASP A 30 -37.08 -29.36 9.26
N LYS A 31 -37.64 -30.10 10.21
CA LYS A 31 -37.00 -30.71 11.37
C LYS A 31 -36.75 -32.17 11.02
N THR A 32 -35.49 -32.57 10.87
CA THR A 32 -35.12 -33.98 11.00
C THR A 32 -33.92 -34.10 11.92
N THR A 33 -34.20 -34.71 13.05
CA THR A 33 -33.27 -35.15 14.08
C THR A 33 -32.40 -36.27 13.51
N GLU A 34 -31.10 -36.05 13.34
CA GLU A 34 -30.12 -37.13 13.46
C GLU A 34 -28.94 -36.66 14.31
N THR A 35 -28.67 -37.49 15.31
CA THR A 35 -27.58 -37.38 16.28
C THR A 35 -26.30 -37.87 15.62
N GLY A 36 -25.37 -36.96 15.36
CA GLY A 36 -24.07 -37.30 14.79
C GLY A 36 -23.04 -36.23 15.13
N THR A 37 -22.32 -36.45 16.23
CA THR A 37 -20.96 -35.98 16.50
C THR A 37 -20.56 -34.62 15.91
N ALA A 38 -20.78 -33.56 16.71
CA ALA A 38 -20.08 -32.30 16.58
C ALA A 38 -18.58 -32.54 16.88
N THR A 39 -17.82 -32.76 15.82
CA THR A 39 -16.46 -32.27 15.70
C THR A 39 -16.49 -31.29 14.55
N GLU A 40 -16.81 -30.03 14.87
CA GLU A 40 -16.42 -28.88 14.06
C GLU A 40 -14.89 -28.86 14.00
N GLY A 41 -14.34 -29.69 13.11
CA GLY A 41 -13.04 -29.42 12.53
C GLY A 41 -13.23 -28.17 11.69
N ALA A 42 -12.77 -27.03 12.21
CA ALA A 42 -12.55 -25.84 11.41
C ALA A 42 -11.75 -26.28 10.19
N ALA A 43 -12.41 -26.36 9.03
CA ALA A 43 -11.72 -26.43 7.77
C ALA A 43 -10.95 -25.11 7.67
N ALA A 44 -9.67 -25.15 8.03
CA ALA A 44 -8.71 -24.14 7.60
C ALA A 44 -8.83 -24.12 6.08
N GLY A 45 -9.61 -23.17 5.56
CA GLY A 45 -9.91 -23.07 4.15
C GLY A 45 -8.57 -22.99 3.42
N SER A 46 -8.22 -24.01 2.65
CA SER A 46 -7.04 -23.92 1.81
C SER A 46 -7.28 -22.79 0.83
N LEU A 47 -6.38 -21.82 0.79
CA LEU A 47 -6.44 -20.75 -0.20
C LEU A 47 -6.44 -21.37 -1.60
N THR A 48 -7.35 -20.90 -2.46
CA THR A 48 -7.34 -21.31 -3.86
C THR A 48 -6.15 -20.66 -4.56
N HIS A 49 -5.66 -21.27 -5.63
CA HIS A 49 -4.61 -20.67 -6.44
C HIS A 49 -5.01 -19.27 -6.97
N GLU A 50 -6.28 -19.09 -7.31
CA GLU A 50 -6.84 -17.79 -7.72
C GLU A 50 -6.75 -16.73 -6.60
N GLN A 51 -7.04 -17.11 -5.35
CA GLN A 51 -6.90 -16.22 -4.20
C GLN A 51 -5.44 -15.84 -3.95
N LEU A 52 -4.52 -16.79 -4.09
CA LEU A 52 -3.08 -16.53 -3.95
C LEU A 52 -2.59 -15.53 -5.00
N LEU A 53 -3.00 -15.71 -6.25
CA LEU A 53 -2.64 -14.80 -7.34
C LEU A 53 -3.21 -13.39 -7.13
N ALA A 54 -4.46 -13.28 -6.69
CA ALA A 54 -5.07 -11.98 -6.40
C ALA A 54 -4.36 -11.26 -5.26
N ASP A 55 -4.04 -11.97 -4.17
CA ASP A 55 -3.27 -11.41 -3.05
C ASP A 55 -1.86 -10.96 -3.52
N HIS A 56 -1.22 -11.71 -4.43
CA HIS A 56 0.09 -11.34 -4.97
C HIS A 56 0.03 -10.08 -5.84
N GLN A 57 -0.94 -10.00 -6.75
CA GLN A 57 -1.16 -8.81 -7.58
C GLN A 57 -1.41 -7.57 -6.73
N GLN A 58 -2.13 -7.71 -5.61
CA GLN A 58 -2.32 -6.63 -4.66
C GLN A 58 -1.01 -6.23 -3.98
N MET A 59 -0.22 -7.19 -3.49
CA MET A 59 1.10 -6.91 -2.91
C MET A 59 1.98 -6.15 -3.91
N GLU A 60 2.09 -6.60 -5.16
CA GLU A 60 2.82 -5.87 -6.20
C GLU A 60 2.30 -4.44 -6.44
N ALA A 61 0.99 -4.21 -6.35
CA ALA A 61 0.40 -2.88 -6.50
C ALA A 61 0.74 -1.97 -5.31
N ASP A 62 0.69 -2.50 -4.09
CA ASP A 62 1.13 -1.79 -2.89
C ASP A 62 2.62 -1.43 -3.00
N HIS A 63 3.43 -2.32 -3.59
CA HIS A 63 4.86 -2.10 -3.81
C HIS A 63 5.16 -0.98 -4.80
N ARG A 64 4.42 -0.95 -5.92
CA ARG A 64 4.51 0.16 -6.88
C ARG A 64 4.19 1.50 -6.20
N THR A 65 3.17 1.52 -5.34
CA THR A 65 2.81 2.72 -4.56
C THR A 65 3.92 3.16 -3.61
N MET A 66 4.66 2.22 -3.00
CA MET A 66 5.80 2.54 -2.14
C MET A 66 6.98 3.08 -2.95
N GLN A 67 7.26 2.53 -4.13
CA GLN A 67 8.31 3.05 -5.03
C GLN A 67 8.00 4.49 -5.49
N ASP A 68 6.74 4.77 -5.83
CA ASP A 68 6.32 6.14 -6.18
C ASP A 68 6.52 7.11 -4.99
N ALA A 69 6.29 6.65 -3.75
CA ALA A 69 6.51 7.46 -2.55
C ALA A 69 7.99 7.75 -2.28
N ASP A 70 8.89 6.80 -2.58
CA ASP A 70 10.35 7.00 -2.50
C ASP A 70 10.81 8.07 -3.51
N GLU A 71 10.33 7.99 -4.75
CA GLU A 71 10.64 9.01 -5.76
C GLU A 71 10.16 10.40 -5.32
N VAL A 72 8.97 10.49 -4.73
CA VAL A 72 8.47 11.75 -4.15
C VAL A 72 9.39 12.25 -3.03
N MET A 73 9.83 11.38 -2.12
CA MET A 73 10.70 11.75 -1.00
C MET A 73 12.05 12.33 -1.47
N GLU A 74 12.69 11.68 -2.43
CA GLU A 74 13.97 12.13 -3.00
C GLU A 74 13.81 13.48 -3.74
N ASN A 75 12.72 13.65 -4.50
CA ASN A 75 12.42 14.89 -5.19
C ASN A 75 12.12 16.04 -4.23
N ASP A 76 11.36 15.78 -3.18
CA ASP A 76 11.05 16.74 -2.12
C ASP A 76 12.33 17.19 -1.40
N HIS A 77 13.21 16.25 -1.06
CA HIS A 77 14.49 16.58 -0.43
C HIS A 77 15.36 17.46 -1.32
N ALA A 78 15.45 17.14 -2.60
CA ALA A 78 16.17 17.97 -3.57
C ALA A 78 15.58 19.39 -3.66
N ALA A 79 14.25 19.51 -3.62
CA ALA A 79 13.56 20.80 -3.63
C ALA A 79 13.82 21.61 -2.34
N ASP A 80 13.79 20.98 -1.17
CA ASP A 80 14.07 21.61 0.11
C ASP A 80 15.51 22.13 0.18
N LEU A 81 16.48 21.35 -0.28
CA LEU A 81 17.88 21.76 -0.41
C LEU A 81 18.03 22.98 -1.32
N ALA A 82 17.33 23.00 -2.46
CA ALA A 82 17.37 24.13 -3.39
C ALA A 82 16.73 25.39 -2.76
N ALA A 83 15.59 25.25 -2.08
CA ALA A 83 14.91 26.34 -1.41
C ALA A 83 15.76 26.95 -0.28
N ALA A 84 16.44 26.10 0.49
CA ALA A 84 17.33 26.53 1.56
C ALA A 84 18.54 27.32 1.04
N LYS A 85 19.16 26.86 -0.07
CA LYS A 85 20.25 27.58 -0.75
C LYS A 85 19.77 28.93 -1.30
N ASN A 86 18.61 28.96 -1.94
CA ASN A 86 18.03 30.19 -2.48
C ASN A 86 17.73 31.22 -1.37
N SER A 87 17.32 30.73 -0.20
CA SER A 87 17.05 31.56 0.99
C SER A 87 18.30 31.82 1.84
N LYS A 88 19.46 31.25 1.47
CA LYS A 88 20.75 31.37 2.17
C LYS A 88 20.70 30.91 3.64
N ILE A 89 19.83 29.93 3.94
CA ILE A 89 19.71 29.33 5.27
C ILE A 89 20.41 27.97 5.39
N ASP A 90 20.92 27.46 4.27
CA ASP A 90 21.58 26.16 4.13
C ASP A 90 22.78 25.95 5.08
N ASN A 91 23.42 27.04 5.50
CA ASN A 91 24.55 27.00 6.42
C ASN A 91 24.18 27.30 7.89
N THR A 92 22.90 27.52 8.19
CA THR A 92 22.48 27.77 9.57
C THR A 92 22.54 26.49 10.41
N PRO A 93 22.83 26.57 11.72
CA PRO A 93 22.83 25.39 12.59
C PRO A 93 21.50 24.62 12.57
N ALA A 94 20.38 25.35 12.53
CA ALA A 94 19.05 24.75 12.50
C ALA A 94 18.79 23.95 11.23
N PHE A 95 19.17 24.47 10.06
CA PHE A 95 19.04 23.73 8.80
C PHE A 95 19.95 22.50 8.77
N ARG A 96 21.19 22.63 9.23
CA ARG A 96 22.14 21.50 9.25
C ARG A 96 21.71 20.35 10.16
N ASP A 97 21.08 20.68 11.29
CA ASP A 97 20.48 19.67 12.17
C ASP A 97 19.32 18.94 11.47
N LEU A 98 18.40 19.70 10.86
CA LEU A 98 17.30 19.14 10.08
C LEU A 98 17.80 18.25 8.94
N GLU A 99 18.79 18.71 8.18
CA GLU A 99 19.38 17.97 7.07
C GLU A 99 20.05 16.67 7.52
N THR A 100 20.69 16.67 8.70
CA THR A 100 21.28 15.45 9.28
C THR A 100 20.20 14.42 9.57
N ARG A 101 19.08 14.84 10.17
CA ARG A 101 17.94 13.96 10.44
C ARG A 101 17.28 13.47 9.15
N HIS A 102 17.14 14.35 8.16
CA HIS A 102 16.52 14.02 6.89
C HIS A 102 17.33 13.00 6.09
N THR A 103 18.65 13.19 6.01
CA THR A 103 19.55 12.20 5.39
C THR A 103 19.47 10.84 6.09
N ALA A 104 19.36 10.82 7.42
CA ALA A 104 19.20 9.58 8.17
C ALA A 104 17.85 8.89 7.88
N LEU A 105 16.76 9.67 7.74
CA LEU A 105 15.45 9.14 7.36
C LEU A 105 15.47 8.50 5.97
N ILE A 106 16.05 9.18 4.98
CA ILE A 106 16.19 8.65 3.61
C ILE A 106 17.02 7.36 3.61
N ALA A 107 18.10 7.30 4.40
CA ALA A 107 18.89 6.08 4.55
C ALA A 107 18.05 4.91 5.12
N GLN A 108 17.27 5.16 6.17
CA GLN A 108 16.35 4.15 6.73
C GLN A 108 15.31 3.70 5.70
N HIS A 109 14.77 4.64 4.91
CA HIS A 109 13.82 4.34 3.87
C HIS A 109 14.40 3.43 2.79
N ARG A 110 15.62 3.70 2.33
CA ARG A 110 16.34 2.84 1.37
C ARG A 110 16.57 1.43 1.92
N GLU A 111 16.85 1.27 3.22
CA GLU A 111 16.95 -0.06 3.85
C GLU A 111 15.63 -0.82 3.82
N VAL A 112 14.50 -0.12 4.08
CA VAL A 112 13.15 -0.71 3.99
C VAL A 112 12.84 -1.13 2.55
N VAL A 113 13.11 -0.26 1.56
CA VAL A 113 12.95 -0.59 0.13
C VAL A 113 13.84 -1.76 -0.30
N GLN A 114 15.04 -1.91 0.26
CA GLN A 114 15.90 -3.05 -0.07
C GLN A 114 15.35 -4.36 0.52
N LYS A 115 14.96 -4.38 1.80
CA LYS A 115 14.28 -5.54 2.42
C LYS A 115 13.05 -5.96 1.63
N HIS A 116 12.37 -4.96 1.07
CA HIS A 116 11.20 -5.17 0.24
C HIS A 116 11.48 -5.89 -1.07
N ASN A 117 12.50 -5.46 -1.81
CA ASN A 117 12.90 -6.14 -3.04
C ASN A 117 13.29 -7.59 -2.77
N ASP A 118 13.94 -7.86 -1.63
CA ASP A 118 14.27 -9.22 -1.20
C ASP A 118 13.01 -10.06 -0.90
N ILE A 119 11.98 -9.47 -0.29
CA ILE A 119 10.68 -10.13 -0.05
C ILE A 119 10.02 -10.49 -1.39
N LEU A 120 9.98 -9.54 -2.33
CA LEU A 120 9.42 -9.74 -3.66
C LEU A 120 10.08 -10.88 -4.43
N GLN A 121 11.42 -10.94 -4.39
CA GLN A 121 12.15 -12.01 -5.04
C GLN A 121 11.79 -13.38 -4.43
N ARG A 122 11.75 -13.48 -3.09
CA ARG A 122 11.32 -14.71 -2.42
C ARG A 122 9.89 -15.10 -2.76
N HIS A 123 9.00 -14.12 -2.91
CA HIS A 123 7.61 -14.37 -3.30
C HIS A 123 7.54 -14.97 -4.72
N ALA A 124 8.22 -14.36 -5.69
CA ALA A 124 8.25 -14.87 -7.06
C ALA A 124 8.85 -16.28 -7.16
N GLU A 125 9.87 -16.59 -6.35
CA GLU A 125 10.45 -17.94 -6.26
C GLU A 125 9.44 -18.96 -5.69
N LEU A 126 8.66 -18.58 -4.67
CA LEU A 126 7.62 -19.42 -4.10
C LEU A 126 6.46 -19.67 -5.07
N GLU A 127 6.06 -18.67 -5.85
CA GLU A 127 5.04 -18.85 -6.89
C GLU A 127 5.47 -19.86 -7.95
N GLN A 128 6.71 -19.75 -8.44
CA GLN A 128 7.26 -20.71 -9.40
C GLN A 128 7.29 -22.12 -8.83
N LYS A 129 7.68 -22.26 -7.55
CA LYS A 129 7.69 -23.54 -6.86
C LYS A 129 6.29 -24.13 -6.73
N HIS A 130 5.28 -23.34 -6.33
CA HIS A 130 3.91 -23.81 -6.22
C HIS A 130 3.28 -24.15 -7.58
N ALA A 131 3.65 -23.44 -8.64
CA ALA A 131 3.23 -23.78 -10.00
C ALA A 131 3.81 -25.12 -10.48
N ALA A 132 5.03 -25.47 -10.05
CA ALA A 132 5.69 -26.73 -10.39
C ALA A 132 5.18 -27.90 -9.51
N ASP A 133 4.98 -27.67 -8.22
CA ASP A 133 4.56 -28.67 -7.23
C ASP A 133 3.03 -28.65 -7.04
N ALA A 134 2.27 -29.12 -8.04
CA ALA A 134 0.80 -29.24 -7.98
C ALA A 134 0.25 -30.13 -6.83
N ALA A 135 1.11 -30.64 -5.95
CA ALA A 135 0.80 -31.51 -4.82
C ALA A 135 1.22 -30.86 -3.48
N GLY A 136 0.44 -29.92 -2.95
CA GLY A 136 0.65 -29.46 -1.56
C GLY A 136 -0.05 -28.18 -1.09
N ASN A 137 -1.39 -28.11 -1.15
CA ASN A 137 -2.18 -26.94 -0.71
C ASN A 137 -1.86 -26.42 0.72
N ALA A 138 -1.43 -27.30 1.64
CA ALA A 138 -1.16 -26.93 3.03
C ALA A 138 0.17 -26.16 3.21
N SER A 139 1.24 -26.53 2.48
CA SER A 139 2.53 -25.81 2.55
C SER A 139 2.39 -24.44 1.90
N ALA A 140 1.69 -24.37 0.77
CA ALA A 140 1.46 -23.11 0.06
C ALA A 140 0.66 -22.09 0.89
N SER A 141 -0.37 -22.56 1.60
CA SER A 141 -1.16 -21.70 2.49
C SER A 141 -0.35 -21.15 3.66
N ALA A 142 0.55 -21.96 4.24
CA ALA A 142 1.41 -21.53 5.34
C ALA A 142 2.48 -20.53 4.89
N ASP A 143 3.10 -20.77 3.72
CA ASP A 143 4.05 -19.85 3.12
C ASP A 143 3.39 -18.51 2.79
N HIS A 144 2.19 -18.53 2.18
CA HIS A 144 1.44 -17.31 1.87
C HIS A 144 1.04 -16.51 3.13
N ALA A 145 0.63 -17.19 4.20
CA ALA A 145 0.29 -16.53 5.46
C ALA A 145 1.49 -15.79 6.08
N ARG A 146 2.70 -16.39 5.99
CA ARG A 146 3.94 -15.76 6.41
C ARG A 146 4.25 -14.54 5.54
N MET A 147 4.17 -14.69 4.23
CA MET A 147 4.37 -13.60 3.25
C MET A 147 3.46 -12.39 3.52
N LYS A 148 2.17 -12.64 3.76
CA LYS A 148 1.20 -11.58 4.08
C LYS A 148 1.52 -10.86 5.38
N THR A 149 2.06 -11.58 6.37
CA THR A 149 2.47 -10.98 7.65
C THR A 149 3.69 -10.08 7.45
N GLU A 150 4.70 -10.55 6.72
CA GLU A 150 5.90 -9.78 6.37
C GLU A 150 5.53 -8.51 5.58
N ASP A 151 4.67 -8.63 4.56
CA ASP A 151 4.19 -7.49 3.78
C ASP A 151 3.44 -6.45 4.64
N GLN A 152 2.52 -6.89 5.49
CA GLN A 152 1.79 -5.97 6.38
C GLN A 152 2.69 -5.23 7.37
N GLU A 153 3.76 -5.87 7.86
CA GLU A 153 4.75 -5.23 8.71
C GLU A 153 5.53 -4.16 7.94
N MET A 154 6.03 -4.52 6.76
CA MET A 154 6.66 -3.61 5.81
C MET A 154 5.80 -2.38 5.51
N GLN A 155 4.51 -2.58 5.20
CA GLN A 155 3.59 -1.49 4.93
C GLN A 155 3.40 -0.56 6.13
N ARG A 156 3.43 -1.08 7.37
CA ARG A 156 3.36 -0.25 8.58
C ARG A 156 4.63 0.58 8.74
N GLU A 157 5.80 -0.03 8.58
CA GLU A 157 7.09 0.67 8.65
C GLU A 157 7.17 1.78 7.60
N HIS A 158 6.79 1.47 6.36
CA HIS A 158 6.78 2.45 5.26
C HIS A 158 5.85 3.64 5.56
N ARG A 159 4.63 3.40 6.06
CA ARG A 159 3.71 4.49 6.45
C ARG A 159 4.33 5.41 7.51
N GLN A 160 5.00 4.84 8.51
CA GLN A 160 5.67 5.63 9.53
C GLN A 160 6.75 6.54 8.93
N LEU A 161 7.56 6.01 8.01
CA LEU A 161 8.60 6.80 7.33
C LEU A 161 8.01 7.94 6.49
N VAL A 162 6.89 7.70 5.79
CA VAL A 162 6.19 8.75 5.02
C VAL A 162 5.65 9.84 5.96
N GLU A 163 5.06 9.47 7.09
CA GLU A 163 4.59 10.44 8.09
C GLU A 163 5.74 11.26 8.69
N ASP A 164 6.89 10.64 8.94
CA ASP A 164 8.06 11.33 9.46
C ASP A 164 8.69 12.26 8.42
N HIS A 165 8.68 11.87 7.14
CA HIS A 165 9.05 12.73 6.03
C HIS A 165 8.18 13.99 5.97
N GLN A 166 6.85 13.83 6.06
CA GLN A 166 5.91 14.96 6.05
C GLN A 166 6.17 15.94 7.21
N LYS A 167 6.54 15.44 8.39
CA LYS A 167 6.94 16.30 9.52
C LYS A 167 8.21 17.09 9.20
N MET A 168 9.20 16.45 8.58
CA MET A 168 10.44 17.14 8.17
C MET A 168 10.19 18.21 7.11
N GLN A 169 9.30 17.95 6.13
CA GLN A 169 8.89 18.97 5.16
C GLN A 169 8.23 20.18 5.83
N ALA A 170 7.39 19.95 6.85
CA ALA A 170 6.80 21.03 7.63
C ALA A 170 7.86 21.85 8.38
N GLU A 171 8.91 21.21 8.90
CA GLU A 171 10.05 21.86 9.52
C GLU A 171 10.87 22.70 8.51
N HIS A 172 11.16 22.16 7.31
CA HIS A 172 11.80 22.91 6.22
C HIS A 172 11.01 24.17 5.87
N ALA A 173 9.70 24.02 5.65
CA ALA A 173 8.80 25.13 5.37
C ALA A 173 8.75 26.17 6.49
N ALA A 174 8.91 25.76 7.75
CA ALA A 174 8.96 26.67 8.90
C ALA A 174 10.29 27.45 8.95
N LEU A 175 11.41 26.83 8.59
CA LEU A 175 12.71 27.50 8.53
C LEU A 175 12.77 28.56 7.41
N LEU A 176 12.12 28.31 6.27
CA LEU A 176 12.07 29.24 5.15
C LEU A 176 11.24 30.52 5.41
N LYS A 177 10.39 30.51 6.45
CA LYS A 177 9.56 31.66 6.83
C LYS A 177 10.23 32.61 7.82
N LYS A 178 11.45 32.29 8.27
CA LYS A 178 12.22 33.08 9.23
C LYS A 178 13.12 34.07 8.50
#